data_AF-A0A328DFU2-F1
#
_entry.id   AF-A0A328DFU2-F1
#
_cell.length_a   1.000
_cell.length_b   1.000
_cell.length_c   1.000
_cell.angle_alpha   90.00
_cell.angle_beta   90.00
_cell.angle_gamma   90.00
#
_symmetry.space_group_name_H-M   'P 1'
#
loop_
_entity.id
_entity.type
_entity.pdbx_description
1 polymer ?
#
loop_
_entity_poly.entity_id
_entity_poly.type
_entity_poly.pdbx_seq_one_letter_code
_entity_poly.pdbx_strand_id
1 'polypeptide(L)'
;MAGRKRRRLRSLVEAATVERAGVGGVHENEHSLQHVGFELPRELLEIIIGHLNLADNVRASAVCKLWHSVAHSVRVSNRPPWLMFLPKFGDLVEFYDPSLRKTYAVELPELRSSRLCYTKEGWLLLYKPRTQHVLFFNPYSRQLISLPKLDMAYQIVAFSAAPTSPKCIVFTVKHISPTLVAISTCFPGATEWTTEHYQNRLPFVSSIWNKLVFCNGLFYCLSLTGWLGVYNPDEHSWVVRVVPPPRCPENFFVKNWWKGKFMAEHDGDIYVIYTCSSANPVIYKLDQVNRVWVGVQTLNGLTLFASFLSSQARSDILGLMRNSVYFSKVRFYGRRCISFSLDHDRYYPRKQCHDWGEQDPFESIWIEPPEDLSAFD
;
A
#
# COMPACT_ATOMS: atom_id res chain seq x y z
N MET A 1 8.80 -35.24 54.41
CA MET A 1 10.28 -35.13 54.30
C MET A 1 10.89 -36.32 55.06
N ALA A 2 12.00 -36.93 54.65
CA ALA A 2 12.72 -36.93 53.38
C ALA A 2 13.52 -38.26 53.28
N GLY A 3 13.74 -38.81 52.09
CA GLY A 3 14.38 -40.13 51.96
C GLY A 3 14.98 -40.37 50.59
N ARG A 4 16.28 -40.11 50.43
CA ARG A 4 17.04 -40.35 49.20
C ARG A 4 18.06 -41.47 49.47
N LYS A 5 17.92 -42.63 48.81
CA LYS A 5 18.98 -43.64 48.71
C LYS A 5 18.99 -44.28 47.33
N ARG A 6 20.14 -44.23 46.64
CA ARG A 6 20.44 -45.06 45.46
C ARG A 6 20.79 -46.47 45.93
N ARG A 7 20.30 -47.50 45.23
CA ARG A 7 20.83 -48.87 45.27
C ARG A 7 21.95 -49.04 44.24
N ARG A 8 22.79 -50.06 44.44
CA ARG A 8 23.62 -50.66 43.38
C ARG A 8 23.28 -52.15 43.25
N LEU A 9 23.35 -52.62 42.01
CA LEU A 9 23.25 -53.99 41.47
C LEU A 9 23.46 -55.18 42.43
N ARG A 10 22.72 -56.27 42.17
CA ARG A 10 23.29 -57.50 41.57
C ARG A 10 22.22 -58.38 40.90
N SER A 11 22.66 -59.10 39.87
CA SER A 11 22.01 -60.19 39.13
C SER A 11 22.59 -61.53 39.62
N LEU A 12 22.24 -62.76 39.20
CA LEU A 12 21.14 -63.35 38.40
C LEU A 12 21.25 -64.88 38.62
N VAL A 13 20.15 -65.58 38.96
CA VAL A 13 20.03 -67.05 39.16
C VAL A 13 18.51 -67.37 39.03
N GLU A 14 17.96 -68.40 38.36
CA GLU A 14 18.50 -69.57 37.62
C GLU A 14 17.62 -69.95 36.38
N ALA A 15 17.62 -71.24 36.02
CA ALA A 15 16.86 -71.97 34.98
C ALA A 15 15.50 -72.54 35.50
N ALA A 16 14.72 -73.36 34.78
CA ALA A 16 14.22 -73.37 33.38
C ALA A 16 13.31 -74.60 33.19
N THR A 17 12.13 -74.45 32.56
CA THR A 17 11.40 -75.55 31.88
C THR A 17 10.37 -74.98 30.92
N VAL A 18 10.16 -75.65 29.79
CA VAL A 18 9.27 -75.22 28.70
C VAL A 18 8.25 -76.32 28.43
N GLU A 19 6.97 -75.96 28.30
CA GLU A 19 6.11 -76.59 27.30
C GLU A 19 5.13 -75.57 26.69
N ARG A 20 4.68 -75.89 25.47
CA ARG A 20 4.04 -74.99 24.47
C ARG A 20 2.51 -74.93 24.65
N ALA A 21 1.74 -73.97 24.14
CA ALA A 21 1.99 -72.69 23.44
C ALA A 21 0.70 -71.83 23.49
N GLY A 22 0.78 -70.52 23.22
CA GLY A 22 -0.40 -69.64 23.23
C GLY A 22 -0.14 -68.16 22.91
N VAL A 23 0.39 -67.90 21.71
CA VAL A 23 0.52 -66.59 21.00
C VAL A 23 0.49 -65.32 21.86
N GLY A 24 1.69 -64.76 22.04
CA GLY A 24 1.96 -63.56 22.82
C GLY A 24 1.21 -62.29 22.41
N GLY A 25 1.00 -61.46 23.43
CA GLY A 25 0.66 -60.06 23.28
C GLY A 25 1.36 -59.22 24.35
N VAL A 26 1.42 -57.92 24.05
CA VAL A 26 1.47 -56.80 25.01
C VAL A 26 2.85 -56.23 25.44
N HIS A 27 3.07 -55.00 24.95
CA HIS A 27 3.90 -53.89 25.45
C HIS A 27 5.44 -54.02 25.52
N GLU A 28 6.09 -53.52 24.46
CA GLU A 28 7.25 -52.64 24.65
C GLU A 28 6.79 -51.19 24.88
N ASN A 29 7.49 -50.46 25.75
CA ASN A 29 7.22 -49.05 26.03
C ASN A 29 7.93 -48.16 25.00
N GLU A 30 7.18 -47.58 24.06
CA GLU A 30 7.68 -46.44 23.30
C GLU A 30 7.83 -45.22 24.22
N HIS A 31 9.08 -44.87 24.55
CA HIS A 31 9.40 -43.52 24.99
C HIS A 31 9.15 -42.57 23.81
N SER A 32 7.97 -41.98 23.77
CA SER A 32 7.60 -40.98 22.78
C SER A 32 8.52 -39.76 22.88
N LEU A 33 9.52 -39.73 22.00
CA LEU A 33 10.26 -38.52 21.68
C LEU A 33 9.23 -37.50 21.17
N GLN A 34 8.85 -36.56 22.02
CA GLN A 34 8.10 -35.39 21.60
C GLN A 34 8.98 -34.62 20.61
N HIS A 35 8.73 -34.87 19.32
CA HIS A 35 9.22 -34.01 18.26
C HIS A 35 8.64 -32.62 18.48
N VAL A 36 9.42 -31.76 19.14
CA VAL A 36 9.25 -30.31 19.06
C VAL A 36 9.62 -29.93 17.64
N GLY A 37 8.67 -30.10 16.73
CA GLY A 37 8.80 -29.68 15.35
C GLY A 37 9.00 -28.17 15.34
N PHE A 38 10.18 -27.72 14.93
CA PHE A 38 10.41 -26.33 14.58
C PHE A 38 9.63 -26.04 13.29
N GLU A 39 8.32 -25.82 13.41
CA GLU A 39 7.52 -25.27 12.31
C GLU A 39 8.04 -23.86 12.02
N LEU A 40 8.68 -23.71 10.87
CA LEU A 40 9.19 -22.43 10.42
C LEU A 40 8.00 -21.47 10.19
N PRO A 41 7.97 -20.28 10.82
CA PRO A 41 6.95 -19.27 10.57
C PRO A 41 6.77 -19.00 9.07
N ARG A 42 5.52 -18.79 8.63
CA ARG A 42 5.15 -18.57 7.22
C ARG A 42 6.02 -17.48 6.59
N GLU A 43 6.30 -16.41 7.32
CA GLU A 43 7.02 -15.23 6.84
C GLU A 43 8.49 -15.56 6.57
N LEU A 44 9.11 -16.40 7.40
CA LEU A 44 10.47 -16.90 7.19
C LEU A 44 10.52 -17.91 6.04
N LEU A 45 9.48 -18.75 5.90
CA LEU A 45 9.36 -19.67 4.76
C LEU A 45 9.15 -18.93 3.43
N GLU A 46 8.35 -17.85 3.43
CA GLU A 46 8.15 -16.95 2.29
C GLU A 46 9.48 -16.29 1.87
N ILE A 47 10.30 -15.87 2.84
CA ILE A 47 11.66 -15.36 2.56
C ILE A 47 12.55 -16.45 1.94
N ILE A 48 12.62 -17.65 2.54
CA ILE A 48 13.47 -18.74 2.00
C ILE A 48 13.05 -19.12 0.58
N ILE A 49 11.75 -19.36 0.37
CA ILE A 49 11.23 -19.79 -0.93
C ILE A 49 11.30 -18.66 -1.97
N GLY A 50 11.27 -17.38 -1.54
CA GLY A 50 11.50 -16.20 -2.39
C GLY A 50 12.91 -16.06 -2.96
N HIS A 51 13.91 -16.75 -2.39
CA HIS A 51 15.28 -16.79 -2.94
C HIS A 51 15.52 -17.99 -3.88
N LEU A 52 14.54 -18.88 -4.05
CA LEU A 52 14.66 -20.04 -4.93
C LEU A 52 14.36 -19.65 -6.37
N ASN A 53 15.07 -20.27 -7.32
CA ASN A 53 14.65 -20.26 -8.72
C ASN A 53 13.32 -21.04 -8.89
N LEU A 54 12.67 -20.89 -10.05
CA LEU A 54 11.36 -21.50 -10.30
C LEU A 54 11.35 -23.03 -10.13
N ALA A 55 12.41 -23.74 -10.54
CA ALA A 55 12.48 -25.20 -10.42
C ALA A 55 12.58 -25.65 -8.96
N ASP A 56 13.38 -24.96 -8.15
CA ASP A 56 13.52 -25.25 -6.73
C ASP A 56 12.31 -24.81 -5.91
N ASN A 57 11.63 -23.73 -6.32
CA ASN A 57 10.32 -23.34 -5.78
C ASN A 57 9.26 -24.44 -6.03
N VAL A 58 9.20 -25.00 -7.24
CA VAL A 58 8.30 -26.12 -7.57
C VAL A 58 8.62 -27.36 -6.73
N ARG A 59 9.91 -27.71 -6.55
CA ARG A 59 10.34 -28.80 -5.65
C ARG A 59 9.94 -28.54 -4.19
N ALA A 60 10.17 -27.33 -3.69
CA ALA A 60 9.76 -26.90 -2.36
C ALA A 60 8.23 -27.03 -2.17
N SER A 61 7.44 -26.78 -3.22
CA SER A 61 5.99 -26.91 -3.17
C SER A 61 5.46 -28.33 -2.96
N ALA A 62 6.30 -29.36 -3.06
CA ALA A 62 5.94 -30.75 -2.82
C ALA A 62 6.15 -31.22 -1.37
N VAL A 63 6.80 -30.42 -0.51
CA VAL A 63 7.20 -30.83 0.86
C VAL A 63 6.00 -31.05 1.78
N CYS A 64 5.09 -30.08 1.89
CA CYS A 64 3.84 -30.20 2.65
C CYS A 64 2.84 -29.10 2.23
N LYS A 65 1.62 -29.12 2.77
CA LYS A 65 0.57 -28.13 2.44
C LYS A 65 0.99 -26.67 2.71
N LEU A 66 1.72 -26.41 3.80
CA LEU A 66 2.22 -25.06 4.11
C LEU A 66 3.25 -24.60 3.07
N TRP A 67 4.24 -25.45 2.76
CA TRP A 67 5.26 -25.17 1.74
C TRP A 67 4.64 -25.02 0.35
N HIS A 68 3.63 -25.83 0.00
CA HIS A 68 2.88 -25.69 -1.25
C HIS A 68 2.20 -24.33 -1.34
N SER A 69 1.46 -23.94 -0.29
CA SER A 69 0.78 -22.65 -0.22
C SER A 69 1.76 -21.48 -0.30
N VAL A 70 2.87 -21.53 0.45
CA VAL A 70 3.90 -20.47 0.41
C VAL A 70 4.59 -20.40 -0.95
N ALA A 71 4.99 -21.54 -1.53
CA ALA A 71 5.58 -21.58 -2.87
C ALA A 71 4.63 -21.06 -3.95
N HIS A 72 3.33 -21.29 -3.82
CA HIS A 72 2.32 -20.66 -4.66
C HIS A 72 2.27 -19.14 -4.42
N SER A 73 2.14 -18.69 -3.16
CA SER A 73 2.13 -17.25 -2.81
C SER A 73 3.35 -16.52 -3.37
N VAL A 74 4.55 -17.10 -3.27
CA VAL A 74 5.80 -16.53 -3.81
C VAL A 74 5.80 -16.44 -5.34
N ARG A 75 5.18 -17.40 -6.04
CA ARG A 75 5.09 -17.39 -7.51
C ARG A 75 4.13 -16.33 -8.05
N VAL A 76 3.15 -15.91 -7.26
CA VAL A 76 2.12 -14.93 -7.66
C VAL A 76 2.27 -13.57 -6.97
N SER A 77 3.28 -13.39 -6.10
CA SER A 77 3.48 -12.15 -5.36
C SER A 77 4.11 -11.06 -6.22
N ASN A 78 3.60 -9.83 -6.10
CA ASN A 78 4.23 -8.66 -6.70
C ASN A 78 5.23 -7.98 -5.77
N ARG A 79 6.14 -7.22 -6.38
CA ARG A 79 7.06 -6.33 -5.66
C ARG A 79 6.25 -5.16 -5.05
N PRO A 80 6.55 -4.72 -3.82
CA PRO A 80 5.91 -3.54 -3.26
C PRO A 80 6.28 -2.27 -4.06
N PRO A 81 5.41 -1.25 -4.11
CA PRO A 81 5.74 0.05 -4.65
C PRO A 81 7.03 0.61 -4.04
N TRP A 82 7.85 1.22 -4.87
CA TRP A 82 9.04 1.94 -4.47
C TRP A 82 8.69 3.38 -4.08
N LEU A 83 9.43 3.93 -3.11
CA LEU A 83 9.27 5.32 -2.70
C LEU A 83 10.22 6.20 -3.52
N MET A 84 9.66 6.94 -4.48
CA MET A 84 10.36 7.94 -5.28
C MET A 84 10.45 9.24 -4.48
N PHE A 85 11.64 9.84 -4.42
CA PHE A 85 11.89 11.14 -3.81
C PHE A 85 12.38 12.14 -4.86
N LEU A 86 11.70 13.28 -4.94
CA LEU A 86 12.08 14.38 -5.82
C LEU A 86 13.16 15.24 -5.14
N PRO A 87 14.27 15.55 -5.84
CA PRO A 87 15.29 16.44 -5.31
C PRO A 87 14.78 17.88 -5.20
N LYS A 88 15.25 18.61 -4.18
CA LYS A 88 15.05 20.07 -4.08
C LYS A 88 15.90 20.84 -5.10
N PHE A 89 17.06 20.29 -5.44
CA PHE A 89 18.06 20.87 -6.32
C PHE A 89 18.75 19.76 -7.12
N GLY A 90 19.03 19.99 -8.40
CA GLY A 90 19.56 18.97 -9.31
C GLY A 90 18.49 18.00 -9.81
N ASP A 91 18.93 16.98 -10.56
CA ASP A 91 18.05 16.06 -11.28
C ASP A 91 18.11 14.61 -10.76
N LEU A 92 18.97 14.36 -9.77
CA LEU A 92 19.15 13.03 -9.18
C LEU A 92 17.93 12.66 -8.33
N VAL A 93 17.14 11.71 -8.82
CA VAL A 93 15.95 11.18 -8.14
C VAL A 93 16.31 9.89 -7.44
N GLU A 94 15.96 9.79 -6.16
CA GLU A 94 16.16 8.58 -5.35
C GLU A 94 14.91 7.70 -5.38
N PHE A 95 15.07 6.40 -5.58
CA PHE A 95 14.02 5.38 -5.51
C PHE A 95 14.37 4.38 -4.41
N TYR A 96 13.53 4.27 -3.37
CA TYR A 96 13.76 3.37 -2.25
C TYR A 96 12.87 2.13 -2.33
N ASP A 97 13.50 0.96 -2.37
CA ASP A 97 12.86 -0.35 -2.25
C ASP A 97 12.65 -0.68 -0.76
N PRO A 98 11.40 -0.77 -0.26
CA PRO A 98 11.13 -1.07 1.15
C PRO A 98 11.42 -2.51 1.55
N SER A 99 11.39 -3.46 0.61
CA SER A 99 11.68 -4.89 0.80
C SER A 99 13.18 -5.13 0.95
N LEU A 100 13.99 -4.66 -0.01
CA LEU A 100 15.45 -4.79 0.01
C LEU A 100 16.12 -3.75 0.93
N ARG A 101 15.39 -2.71 1.33
CA ARG A 101 15.91 -1.52 2.05
C ARG A 101 17.06 -0.84 1.31
N LYS A 102 17.06 -0.94 -0.02
CA LYS A 102 18.07 -0.41 -0.93
C LYS A 102 17.53 0.87 -1.59
N THR A 103 18.41 1.84 -1.80
CA THR A 103 18.12 3.04 -2.58
C THR A 103 18.86 2.93 -3.90
N TYR A 104 18.13 3.17 -4.99
CA TYR A 104 18.62 3.39 -6.33
C TYR A 104 18.53 4.88 -6.66
N ALA A 105 19.34 5.38 -7.58
CA ALA A 105 19.29 6.79 -7.98
C ALA A 105 19.55 6.92 -9.47
N VAL A 106 18.84 7.86 -10.12
CA VAL A 106 18.93 8.11 -11.57
C VAL A 106 18.66 9.58 -11.86
N GLU A 107 19.35 10.16 -12.83
CA GLU A 107 19.14 11.56 -13.25
C GLU A 107 17.92 11.69 -14.17
N LEU A 108 16.88 12.40 -13.71
CA LEU A 108 15.62 12.63 -14.43
C LEU A 108 15.42 14.13 -14.76
N PRO A 109 16.23 14.72 -15.66
CA PRO A 109 16.15 16.15 -16.01
C PRO A 109 14.81 16.56 -16.66
N GLU A 110 14.00 15.61 -17.13
CA GLU A 110 12.66 15.82 -17.67
C GLU A 110 11.70 16.40 -16.60
N LEU A 111 11.97 16.08 -15.33
CA LEU A 111 11.22 16.55 -14.15
C LEU A 111 11.52 18.00 -13.77
N ARG A 112 12.59 18.62 -14.32
CA ARG A 112 12.97 20.01 -14.01
C ARG A 112 11.78 20.97 -14.14
N SER A 113 11.60 21.80 -13.11
CA SER A 113 10.49 22.77 -13.01
C SER A 113 9.07 22.17 -13.11
N SER A 114 8.93 20.86 -12.92
CA SER A 114 7.64 20.17 -12.90
C SER A 114 7.15 19.96 -11.47
N ARG A 115 5.85 20.09 -11.25
CA ARG A 115 5.18 19.57 -10.06
C ARG A 115 4.68 18.18 -10.36
N LEU A 116 4.93 17.24 -9.46
CA LEU A 116 4.30 15.93 -9.49
C LEU A 116 2.85 16.06 -8.99
N CYS A 117 1.92 15.41 -9.69
CA CYS A 117 0.49 15.53 -9.41
C CYS A 117 -0.18 14.19 -9.08
N TYR A 118 0.17 13.11 -9.78
CA TYR A 118 -0.41 11.79 -9.55
C TYR A 118 0.55 10.68 -10.05
N THR A 119 0.31 9.45 -9.63
CA THR A 119 0.94 8.26 -10.21
C THR A 119 0.04 7.03 -10.10
N LYS A 120 0.15 6.15 -11.11
CA LYS A 120 -0.51 4.85 -11.21
C LYS A 120 0.17 4.05 -12.33
N GLU A 121 0.30 2.74 -12.17
CA GLU A 121 0.82 1.82 -13.20
C GLU A 121 2.22 2.21 -13.71
N GLY A 122 3.10 2.72 -12.83
CA GLY A 122 4.48 3.13 -13.19
C GLY A 122 4.57 4.45 -13.95
N TRP A 123 3.46 5.14 -14.18
CA TRP A 123 3.41 6.45 -14.85
C TRP A 123 3.23 7.59 -13.86
N LEU A 124 3.97 8.68 -14.08
CA LEU A 124 3.86 9.93 -13.35
C LEU A 124 3.03 10.92 -14.18
N LEU A 125 2.12 11.65 -13.53
CA LEU A 125 1.47 12.81 -14.12
C LEU A 125 2.11 14.09 -13.56
N LEU A 126 2.59 14.94 -14.47
CA LEU A 126 3.40 16.10 -14.18
C LEU A 126 2.76 17.38 -14.72
N TYR A 127 2.96 18.50 -14.01
CA TYR A 127 2.52 19.84 -14.38
C TYR A 127 3.69 20.80 -14.47
N LYS A 128 3.77 21.62 -15.52
CA LYS A 128 4.78 22.68 -15.66
C LYS A 128 4.12 24.06 -15.48
N PRO A 129 4.13 24.67 -14.28
CA PRO A 129 3.31 25.84 -13.96
C PRO A 129 3.58 27.07 -14.84
N ARG A 130 4.81 27.25 -15.33
CA ARG A 130 5.19 28.38 -16.19
C ARG A 130 4.60 28.30 -17.59
N THR A 131 4.29 27.11 -18.08
CA THR A 131 3.88 26.86 -19.47
C THR A 131 2.52 26.17 -19.59
N GLN A 132 1.91 25.84 -18.45
CA GLN A 132 0.62 25.16 -18.30
C GLN A 132 0.54 23.78 -18.98
N HIS A 133 1.67 23.20 -19.37
CA HIS A 133 1.69 21.85 -19.91
C HIS A 133 1.42 20.82 -18.80
N VAL A 134 0.50 19.91 -19.10
CA VAL A 134 0.28 18.67 -18.37
C VAL A 134 0.87 17.55 -19.22
N LEU A 135 1.59 16.62 -18.60
CA LEU A 135 2.27 15.54 -19.32
C LEU A 135 2.43 14.30 -18.45
N PHE A 136 2.30 13.15 -19.08
CA PHE A 136 2.71 11.88 -18.51
C PHE A 136 4.20 11.64 -18.76
N PHE A 137 4.84 11.01 -17.79
CA PHE A 137 6.24 10.57 -17.88
C PHE A 137 6.41 9.21 -17.22
N ASN A 138 7.08 8.29 -17.90
CA ASN A 138 7.55 7.04 -17.32
C ASN A 138 9.05 7.20 -16.98
N PRO A 139 9.47 7.12 -15.70
CA PRO A 139 10.86 7.37 -15.31
C PRO A 139 11.83 6.27 -15.78
N TYR A 140 11.33 5.08 -16.12
CA TYR A 140 12.12 3.92 -16.52
C TYR A 140 12.36 3.90 -18.03
N SER A 141 11.30 4.03 -18.83
CA SER A 141 11.40 4.07 -20.30
C SER A 141 11.67 5.46 -20.89
N ARG A 142 11.71 6.50 -20.03
CA ARG A 142 11.80 7.93 -20.39
C ARG A 142 10.67 8.44 -21.31
N GLN A 143 9.64 7.64 -21.55
CA GLN A 143 8.56 8.00 -22.47
C GLN A 143 7.75 9.18 -21.92
N LEU A 144 7.51 10.17 -22.79
CA LEU A 144 6.73 11.38 -22.52
C LEU A 144 5.48 11.39 -23.40
N ILE A 145 4.31 11.63 -22.79
CA ILE A 145 3.04 11.83 -23.51
C ILE A 145 2.44 13.15 -23.05
N SER A 146 2.37 14.14 -23.95
CA SER A 146 1.84 15.46 -23.64
C SER A 146 0.31 15.47 -23.72
N LEU A 147 -0.32 16.23 -22.82
CA LEU A 147 -1.73 16.61 -22.90
C LEU A 147 -1.86 18.08 -23.31
N PRO A 148 -3.05 18.53 -23.72
CA PRO A 148 -3.35 19.94 -23.93
C PRO A 148 -3.07 20.76 -22.66
N LYS A 149 -2.84 22.07 -22.83
CA LYS A 149 -2.56 22.97 -21.71
C LYS A 149 -3.79 23.13 -20.81
N LEU A 150 -3.57 23.17 -19.50
CA LEU A 150 -4.61 23.43 -18.50
C LEU A 150 -4.04 24.23 -17.34
N ASP A 151 -4.76 25.25 -16.88
CA ASP A 151 -4.44 25.92 -15.61
C ASP A 151 -4.82 25.01 -14.42
N MET A 152 -3.86 24.26 -13.90
CA MET A 152 -4.06 23.40 -12.73
C MET A 152 -3.93 24.15 -11.38
N ALA A 153 -4.03 25.49 -11.36
CA ALA A 153 -4.10 26.24 -10.11
C ALA A 153 -5.33 25.84 -9.27
N TYR A 154 -5.06 25.40 -8.04
CA TYR A 154 -6.05 24.90 -7.08
C TYR A 154 -6.89 23.70 -7.55
N GLN A 155 -6.40 22.96 -8.55
CA GLN A 155 -7.01 21.72 -9.01
C GLN A 155 -6.30 20.51 -8.38
N ILE A 156 -7.05 19.43 -8.18
CA ILE A 156 -6.47 18.09 -8.01
C ILE A 156 -6.76 17.26 -9.26
N VAL A 157 -5.90 16.29 -9.55
CA VAL A 157 -5.95 15.48 -10.77
C VAL A 157 -5.60 14.02 -10.48
N ALA A 158 -6.26 13.11 -11.18
CA ALA A 158 -5.96 11.69 -11.23
C ALA A 158 -6.17 11.16 -12.65
N PHE A 159 -5.75 9.92 -12.89
CA PHE A 159 -6.02 9.22 -14.15
C PHE A 159 -6.42 7.76 -13.92
N SER A 160 -7.24 7.21 -14.83
CA SER A 160 -7.92 5.92 -14.64
C SER A 160 -7.00 4.70 -14.82
N ALA A 161 -6.11 4.74 -15.81
CA ALA A 161 -5.20 3.66 -16.22
C ALA A 161 -3.96 4.26 -16.94
N ALA A 162 -2.92 3.47 -17.20
CA ALA A 162 -1.72 3.93 -17.92
C ALA A 162 -2.07 4.68 -19.22
N PRO A 163 -1.34 5.76 -19.58
CA PRO A 163 -1.62 6.61 -20.74
C PRO A 163 -1.41 5.92 -22.11
N THR A 164 -0.86 4.71 -22.12
CA THR A 164 -0.81 3.84 -23.30
C THR A 164 -2.10 3.02 -23.49
N SER A 165 -2.98 2.97 -22.49
CA SER A 165 -4.28 2.31 -22.56
C SER A 165 -5.32 3.22 -23.21
N PRO A 166 -6.14 2.72 -24.16
CA PRO A 166 -7.25 3.49 -24.75
C PRO A 166 -8.36 3.81 -23.73
N LYS A 167 -8.32 3.22 -22.53
CA LYS A 167 -9.23 3.51 -21.41
C LYS A 167 -8.70 4.58 -20.45
N CYS A 168 -7.57 5.23 -20.78
CA CYS A 168 -6.99 6.29 -19.96
C CYS A 168 -7.84 7.57 -20.07
N ILE A 169 -8.45 7.93 -18.94
CA ILE A 169 -9.17 9.17 -18.72
C ILE A 169 -8.41 9.92 -17.64
N VAL A 170 -8.09 11.19 -17.91
CA VAL A 170 -7.52 12.13 -16.95
C VAL A 170 -8.66 12.99 -16.45
N PHE A 171 -8.79 13.09 -15.13
CA PHE A 171 -9.87 13.79 -14.45
C PHE A 171 -9.28 14.84 -13.52
N THR A 172 -9.73 16.09 -13.64
CA THR A 172 -9.49 17.15 -12.66
C THR A 172 -10.79 17.60 -12.01
N VAL A 173 -10.68 18.08 -10.78
CA VAL A 173 -11.76 18.84 -10.13
C VAL A 173 -11.21 20.11 -9.51
N LYS A 174 -11.85 21.24 -9.84
CA LYS A 174 -11.58 22.57 -9.31
C LYS A 174 -12.79 23.05 -8.50
N HIS A 175 -12.54 23.46 -7.26
CA HIS A 175 -13.55 24.16 -6.48
C HIS A 175 -13.67 25.61 -6.98
N ILE A 176 -14.84 26.00 -7.50
CA ILE A 176 -15.09 27.36 -8.01
C ILE A 176 -15.79 28.20 -6.95
N SER A 177 -16.86 27.66 -6.37
CA SER A 177 -17.64 28.30 -5.30
C SER A 177 -18.24 27.21 -4.40
N PRO A 178 -18.77 27.57 -3.20
CA PRO A 178 -19.41 26.60 -2.30
C PRO A 178 -20.46 25.72 -2.99
N THR A 179 -21.15 26.25 -4.00
CA THR A 179 -22.21 25.58 -4.76
C THR A 179 -21.80 25.11 -6.15
N LEU A 180 -20.53 25.28 -6.57
CA LEU A 180 -20.08 24.94 -7.92
C LEU A 180 -18.67 24.34 -7.97
N VAL A 181 -18.55 23.20 -8.65
CA VAL A 181 -17.26 22.65 -9.11
C VAL A 181 -17.15 22.76 -10.62
N ALA A 182 -15.92 22.95 -11.11
CA ALA A 182 -15.58 22.66 -12.50
C ALA A 182 -14.87 21.32 -12.53
N ILE A 183 -15.28 20.45 -13.45
CA ILE A 183 -14.64 19.17 -13.72
C ILE A 183 -14.09 19.25 -15.13
N SER A 184 -12.81 18.90 -15.30
CA SER A 184 -12.19 18.79 -16.63
C SER A 184 -11.77 17.35 -16.88
N THR A 185 -12.12 16.83 -18.05
CA THR A 185 -11.68 15.52 -18.54
C THR A 185 -10.85 15.64 -19.81
N CYS A 186 -9.92 14.71 -19.99
CA CYS A 186 -9.05 14.60 -21.16
C CYS A 186 -8.58 13.15 -21.31
N PHE A 187 -8.06 12.80 -22.48
CA PHE A 187 -7.45 11.49 -22.76
C PHE A 187 -6.12 11.68 -23.51
N PRO A 188 -5.19 10.71 -23.47
CA PRO A 188 -3.96 10.75 -24.26
C PRO A 188 -4.25 10.96 -25.76
N GLY A 189 -3.63 11.97 -26.37
CA GLY A 189 -3.85 12.32 -27.78
C GLY A 189 -5.01 13.28 -28.06
N ALA A 190 -5.79 13.69 -27.05
CA ALA A 190 -6.78 14.76 -27.22
C ALA A 190 -6.11 16.11 -27.55
N THR A 191 -6.84 16.99 -28.24
CA THR A 191 -6.41 18.35 -28.60
C THR A 191 -6.81 19.42 -27.58
N GLU A 192 -7.85 19.16 -26.77
CA GLU A 192 -8.37 20.07 -25.75
C GLU A 192 -8.92 19.32 -24.53
N TRP A 193 -9.26 20.06 -23.47
CA TRP A 193 -9.92 19.52 -22.27
C TRP A 193 -11.42 19.81 -22.33
N THR A 194 -12.26 18.78 -22.19
CA THR A 194 -13.69 18.97 -21.95
C THR A 194 -13.87 19.48 -20.53
N THR A 195 -14.51 20.64 -20.33
CA THR A 195 -14.73 21.23 -18.99
C THR A 195 -16.20 21.52 -18.79
N GLU A 196 -16.75 20.99 -17.71
CA GLU A 196 -18.17 21.08 -17.35
C GLU A 196 -18.35 21.60 -15.92
N HIS A 197 -19.50 22.22 -15.66
CA HIS A 197 -19.80 22.88 -14.39
C HIS A 197 -20.95 22.17 -13.68
N TYR A 198 -20.71 21.70 -12.45
CA TYR A 198 -21.68 20.91 -11.69
C TYR A 198 -22.05 21.56 -10.36
N GLN A 199 -23.33 21.45 -10.01
CA GLN A 199 -23.83 21.91 -8.72
C GLN A 199 -23.26 21.06 -7.58
N ASN A 200 -22.63 21.73 -6.62
CA ASN A 200 -22.08 21.15 -5.42
C ASN A 200 -23.06 21.39 -4.25
N ARG A 201 -23.87 20.39 -3.88
CA ARG A 201 -24.95 20.52 -2.88
C ARG A 201 -24.46 20.58 -1.42
N LEU A 202 -23.25 21.08 -1.17
CA LEU A 202 -22.65 21.11 0.16
C LEU A 202 -23.00 22.42 0.89
N PRO A 203 -23.36 22.37 2.20
CA PRO A 203 -23.41 23.57 3.02
C PRO A 203 -22.02 24.20 3.09
N PHE A 204 -22.01 25.53 3.09
CA PHE A 204 -20.84 26.37 2.79
C PHE A 204 -19.57 25.97 3.55
N VAL A 205 -18.40 26.18 2.91
CA VAL A 205 -17.02 25.95 3.40
C VAL A 205 -16.44 24.53 3.23
N SER A 206 -17.24 23.50 2.93
CA SER A 206 -16.81 22.08 3.08
C SER A 206 -16.25 21.34 1.83
N SER A 207 -15.94 22.06 0.76
CA SER A 207 -15.90 21.55 -0.62
C SER A 207 -14.52 21.57 -1.33
N ILE A 208 -13.42 21.78 -0.60
CA ILE A 208 -12.07 21.58 -1.16
C ILE A 208 -11.80 20.08 -1.24
N TRP A 209 -11.89 19.52 -2.44
CA TRP A 209 -11.44 18.15 -2.75
C TRP A 209 -9.93 18.05 -2.55
N ASN A 210 -9.44 16.99 -1.90
CA ASN A 210 -8.00 16.84 -1.69
C ASN A 210 -7.45 15.42 -1.81
N LYS A 211 -8.27 14.41 -2.09
CA LYS A 211 -7.84 13.04 -2.45
C LYS A 211 -8.71 12.52 -3.59
N LEU A 212 -8.09 11.74 -4.48
CA LEU A 212 -8.73 11.10 -5.62
C LEU A 212 -8.32 9.63 -5.67
N VAL A 213 -9.27 8.77 -6.00
CA VAL A 213 -9.02 7.41 -6.49
C VAL A 213 -9.98 7.11 -7.64
N PHE A 214 -9.52 6.32 -8.60
CA PHE A 214 -10.38 5.75 -9.65
C PHE A 214 -10.71 4.30 -9.27
N CYS A 215 -12.00 4.00 -9.16
CA CYS A 215 -12.53 2.72 -8.68
C CYS A 215 -13.73 2.31 -9.53
N ASN A 216 -13.70 1.10 -10.12
CA ASN A 216 -14.82 0.51 -10.87
C ASN A 216 -15.48 1.48 -11.88
N GLY A 217 -14.69 2.21 -12.67
CA GLY A 217 -15.17 3.16 -13.68
C GLY A 217 -15.39 4.59 -13.18
N LEU A 218 -15.41 4.83 -11.86
CA LEU A 218 -15.80 6.11 -11.26
C LEU A 218 -14.61 6.80 -10.58
N PHE A 219 -14.58 8.14 -10.60
CA PHE A 219 -13.63 8.93 -9.83
C PHE A 219 -14.25 9.34 -8.49
N TYR A 220 -13.65 8.90 -7.39
CA TYR A 220 -14.07 9.21 -6.04
C TYR A 220 -13.19 10.32 -5.45
N CYS A 221 -13.83 11.39 -5.01
CA CYS A 221 -13.20 12.60 -4.51
C CYS A 221 -13.50 12.77 -3.02
N LEU A 222 -12.49 12.71 -2.14
CA LEU A 222 -12.67 13.02 -0.73
C LEU A 222 -12.41 14.50 -0.46
N SER A 223 -13.40 15.23 0.04
CA SER A 223 -13.24 16.62 0.49
C SER A 223 -12.42 16.68 1.76
N LEU A 224 -11.82 17.84 2.06
CA LEU A 224 -11.11 18.11 3.30
C LEU A 224 -11.91 17.59 4.50
N THR A 225 -13.17 18.00 4.64
CA THR A 225 -14.09 17.65 5.74
C THR A 225 -14.66 16.23 5.67
N GLY A 226 -14.25 15.41 4.69
CA GLY A 226 -14.64 14.00 4.58
C GLY A 226 -15.91 13.72 3.77
N TRP A 227 -16.44 14.69 3.03
CA TRP A 227 -17.50 14.43 2.05
C TRP A 227 -16.97 13.63 0.86
N LEU A 228 -17.82 12.81 0.25
CA LEU A 228 -17.46 11.96 -0.88
C LEU A 228 -18.17 12.41 -2.16
N GLY A 229 -17.46 13.13 -3.03
CA GLY A 229 -17.87 13.38 -4.40
C GLY A 229 -17.60 12.16 -5.27
N VAL A 230 -18.47 11.89 -6.23
CA VAL A 230 -18.32 10.81 -7.21
C VAL A 230 -18.62 11.37 -8.59
N TYR A 231 -17.67 11.22 -9.50
CA TYR A 231 -17.84 11.54 -10.91
C TYR A 231 -17.94 10.25 -11.72
N ASN A 232 -18.96 10.17 -12.57
CA ASN A 232 -19.09 9.14 -13.59
C ASN A 232 -18.66 9.70 -14.95
N PRO A 233 -17.55 9.23 -15.55
CA PRO A 233 -17.10 9.69 -16.86
C PRO A 233 -18.01 9.22 -18.00
N ASP A 234 -18.70 8.08 -17.87
CA ASP A 234 -19.54 7.54 -18.95
C ASP A 234 -20.91 8.26 -19.01
N GLU A 235 -21.44 8.68 -17.87
CA GLU A 235 -22.71 9.42 -17.75
C GLU A 235 -22.54 10.95 -17.78
N HIS A 236 -21.31 11.46 -17.72
CA HIS A 236 -21.02 12.88 -17.47
C HIS A 236 -21.83 13.40 -16.26
N SER A 237 -21.65 12.74 -15.11
CA SER A 237 -22.47 12.99 -13.92
C SER A 237 -21.62 13.20 -12.66
N TRP A 238 -21.97 14.23 -11.87
CA TRP A 238 -21.34 14.53 -10.58
C TRP A 238 -22.37 14.44 -9.45
N VAL A 239 -22.08 13.62 -8.45
CA VAL A 239 -22.91 13.49 -7.25
C VAL A 239 -22.07 13.55 -5.99
N VAL A 240 -22.50 14.35 -5.00
CA VAL A 240 -21.93 14.31 -3.65
C VAL A 240 -22.77 13.35 -2.80
N ARG A 241 -22.17 12.24 -2.39
CA ARG A 241 -22.82 11.25 -1.54
C ARG A 241 -22.81 11.73 -0.09
N VAL A 242 -23.98 11.68 0.55
CA VAL A 242 -24.13 11.92 1.99
C VAL A 242 -23.66 10.67 2.75
N VAL A 243 -22.34 10.51 2.80
CA VAL A 243 -21.66 9.56 3.69
C VAL A 243 -21.17 10.38 4.87
N PRO A 244 -21.65 10.15 6.11
CA PRO A 244 -21.15 10.87 7.28
C PRO A 244 -19.63 10.75 7.35
N PRO A 245 -18.87 11.84 7.53
CA PRO A 245 -17.43 11.78 7.47
C PRO A 245 -16.91 10.81 8.54
N PRO A 246 -15.86 10.02 8.23
CA PRO A 246 -15.33 9.03 9.16
C PRO A 246 -14.83 9.73 10.42
N ARG A 247 -15.01 9.11 11.59
CA ARG A 247 -14.65 9.73 12.88
C ARG A 247 -13.13 9.92 12.93
N CYS A 248 -12.72 11.18 12.80
CA CYS A 248 -11.33 11.57 12.95
C CYS A 248 -10.95 11.55 14.45
N PRO A 249 -9.75 11.11 14.85
CA PRO A 249 -9.32 11.16 16.24
C PRO A 249 -9.35 12.60 16.77
N GLU A 250 -9.86 12.77 17.98
CA GLU A 250 -9.82 14.06 18.70
C GLU A 250 -8.35 14.45 18.98
N ASN A 251 -8.07 15.75 19.02
CA ASN A 251 -6.73 16.35 19.12
C ASN A 251 -5.86 16.32 17.84
N PHE A 252 -6.46 16.56 16.67
CA PHE A 252 -5.70 17.00 15.50
C PHE A 252 -5.20 18.44 15.68
N PHE A 253 -3.90 18.69 15.46
CA PHE A 253 -3.36 20.05 15.43
C PHE A 253 -4.03 20.88 14.33
N VAL A 254 -4.45 22.11 14.66
CA VAL A 254 -5.16 23.04 13.76
C VAL A 254 -4.33 23.37 12.51
N LYS A 255 -2.99 23.31 12.60
CA LYS A 255 -2.07 23.49 11.47
C LYS A 255 -1.85 22.15 10.74
N ASN A 256 -2.02 22.17 9.43
CA ASN A 256 -1.66 21.08 8.50
C ASN A 256 -2.39 19.74 8.66
N TRP A 257 -3.52 19.66 9.38
CA TRP A 257 -4.32 18.43 9.53
C TRP A 257 -4.62 17.69 8.22
N TRP A 258 -4.86 18.44 7.14
CA TRP A 258 -5.11 17.94 5.78
C TRP A 258 -3.97 17.08 5.19
N LYS A 259 -2.75 17.21 5.72
CA LYS A 259 -1.56 16.46 5.30
C LYS A 259 -1.53 15.01 5.78
N GLY A 260 -2.26 14.69 6.86
CA GLY A 260 -2.32 13.38 7.51
C GLY A 260 -3.57 12.57 7.13
N LYS A 261 -4.10 12.77 5.93
CA LYS A 261 -5.25 12.02 5.39
C LYS A 261 -4.87 11.43 4.04
N PHE A 262 -5.23 10.18 3.79
CA PHE A 262 -4.90 9.44 2.58
C PHE A 262 -6.12 8.64 2.11
N MET A 263 -6.16 8.28 0.83
CA MET A 263 -7.25 7.51 0.22
C MET A 263 -6.64 6.55 -0.81
N ALA A 264 -7.04 5.29 -0.76
CA ALA A 264 -6.56 4.23 -1.64
C ALA A 264 -7.74 3.38 -2.12
N GLU A 265 -7.53 2.69 -3.24
CA GLU A 265 -8.46 1.74 -3.86
C GLU A 265 -7.76 0.38 -3.97
N HIS A 266 -8.53 -0.70 -3.82
CA HIS A 266 -8.09 -2.05 -4.10
C HIS A 266 -9.28 -2.97 -4.41
N ASP A 267 -9.26 -3.66 -5.55
CA ASP A 267 -10.28 -4.64 -5.96
C ASP A 267 -11.73 -4.13 -5.82
N GLY A 268 -11.95 -2.84 -6.08
CA GLY A 268 -13.26 -2.19 -5.96
C GLY A 268 -13.62 -1.69 -4.56
N ASP A 269 -12.80 -1.99 -3.55
CA ASP A 269 -12.90 -1.39 -2.22
C ASP A 269 -12.20 -0.03 -2.15
N ILE A 270 -12.73 0.86 -1.32
CA ILE A 270 -12.15 2.18 -1.07
C ILE A 270 -11.81 2.32 0.40
N TYR A 271 -10.56 2.72 0.67
CA TYR A 271 -10.01 2.89 2.01
C TYR A 271 -9.61 4.35 2.24
N VAL A 272 -9.84 4.85 3.45
CA VAL A 272 -9.36 6.16 3.92
C VAL A 272 -8.56 5.97 5.19
N ILE A 273 -7.40 6.62 5.26
CA ILE A 273 -6.44 6.53 6.36
C ILE A 273 -6.29 7.92 6.98
N TYR A 274 -6.39 8.02 8.31
CA TYR A 274 -6.09 9.24 9.06
C TYR A 274 -4.93 9.00 10.02
N THR A 275 -3.97 9.92 10.04
CA THR A 275 -2.76 9.91 10.87
C THR A 275 -2.61 11.24 11.60
N CYS A 276 -2.48 11.22 12.91
CA CYS A 276 -2.02 12.38 13.68
C CYS A 276 -0.71 12.06 14.42
N SER A 277 -0.08 13.07 15.00
CA SER A 277 1.14 12.92 15.81
C SER A 277 0.87 12.38 17.22
N SER A 278 -0.39 12.37 17.65
CA SER A 278 -0.84 12.06 19.02
C SER A 278 -1.51 10.68 19.17
N ALA A 279 -1.81 9.96 18.08
CA ALA A 279 -2.49 8.65 18.12
C ALA A 279 -2.05 7.71 16.98
N ASN A 280 -2.38 6.44 17.13
CA ASN A 280 -2.25 5.43 16.08
C ASN A 280 -3.16 5.77 14.88
N PRO A 281 -2.79 5.34 13.65
CA PRO A 281 -3.55 5.68 12.47
C PRO A 281 -4.87 4.91 12.46
N VAL A 282 -5.97 5.59 12.12
CA VAL A 282 -7.28 4.95 11.96
C VAL A 282 -7.58 4.77 10.48
N ILE A 283 -8.14 3.60 10.15
CA ILE A 283 -8.43 3.20 8.77
C ILE A 283 -9.92 2.89 8.68
N TYR A 284 -10.54 3.36 7.60
CA TYR A 284 -11.94 3.12 7.28
C TYR A 284 -12.07 2.52 5.89
N LYS A 285 -12.93 1.52 5.73
CA LYS A 285 -13.40 1.00 4.45
C LYS A 285 -14.78 1.61 4.15
N LEU A 286 -15.03 1.98 2.89
CA LEU A 286 -16.35 2.43 2.45
C LEU A 286 -17.27 1.22 2.26
N ASP A 287 -18.34 1.14 3.06
CA ASP A 287 -19.49 0.33 2.70
C ASP A 287 -20.29 1.07 1.64
N GLN A 288 -20.16 0.63 0.38
CA GLN A 288 -20.82 1.26 -0.76
C GLN A 288 -22.34 1.02 -0.77
N VAL A 289 -22.82 -0.06 -0.13
CA VAL A 289 -24.23 -0.46 -0.07
C VAL A 289 -24.95 0.39 0.97
N ASN A 290 -24.46 0.38 2.21
CA ASN A 290 -25.04 1.11 3.33
C ASN A 290 -24.60 2.60 3.37
N ARG A 291 -23.64 2.99 2.51
CA ARG A 291 -23.14 4.37 2.35
C ARG A 291 -22.55 4.94 3.65
N VAL A 292 -21.74 4.13 4.33
CA VAL A 292 -21.09 4.48 5.60
C VAL A 292 -19.61 4.10 5.59
N TRP A 293 -18.81 4.81 6.39
CA TRP A 293 -17.43 4.42 6.65
C TRP A 293 -17.37 3.45 7.84
N VAL A 294 -16.83 2.25 7.61
CA VAL A 294 -16.66 1.21 8.62
C VAL A 294 -15.19 1.15 9.03
N GLY A 295 -14.91 1.32 10.32
CA GLY A 295 -13.54 1.24 10.84
C GLY A 295 -12.99 -0.19 10.72
N VAL A 296 -11.75 -0.35 10.25
CA VAL A 296 -11.12 -1.67 10.08
C VAL A 296 -10.02 -1.88 11.13
N GLN A 297 -10.06 -3.03 11.81
CA GLN A 297 -9.05 -3.45 12.80
C GLN A 297 -7.91 -4.28 12.18
N THR A 298 -8.16 -4.87 11.01
CA THR A 298 -7.19 -5.62 10.23
C THR A 298 -7.44 -5.33 8.74
N LEU A 299 -6.39 -5.52 7.94
CA LEU A 299 -6.43 -5.36 6.49
C LEU A 299 -6.49 -6.71 5.75
N ASN A 300 -6.61 -7.84 6.46
CA ASN A 300 -6.76 -9.19 5.89
C ASN A 300 -5.67 -9.57 4.85
N GLY A 301 -4.43 -9.15 5.10
CA GLY A 301 -3.27 -9.34 4.21
C GLY A 301 -2.93 -8.11 3.37
N LEU A 302 -3.88 -7.18 3.16
CA LEU A 302 -3.67 -5.97 2.38
C LEU A 302 -2.61 -5.05 3.03
N THR A 303 -1.79 -4.45 2.18
CA THR A 303 -0.80 -3.43 2.53
C THR A 303 -1.18 -2.11 1.86
N LEU A 304 -1.21 -1.01 2.61
CA LEU A 304 -1.57 0.32 2.10
C LEU A 304 -0.33 1.22 2.01
N PHE A 305 -0.04 1.74 0.83
CA PHE A 305 1.08 2.65 0.56
C PHE A 305 0.54 4.09 0.49
N ALA A 306 0.42 4.70 1.67
CA ALA A 306 -0.08 6.04 1.87
C ALA A 306 0.90 7.10 1.34
N SER A 307 0.47 7.88 0.34
CA SER A 307 1.11 9.15 -0.03
C SER A 307 0.06 10.21 -0.37
N PHE A 308 0.46 11.48 -0.24
CA PHE A 308 -0.46 12.60 -0.32
C PHE A 308 -1.06 12.79 -1.72
N LEU A 309 -0.29 12.54 -2.78
CA LEU A 309 -0.74 12.76 -4.17
C LEU A 309 -1.57 11.60 -4.70
N SER A 310 -1.05 10.38 -4.57
CA SER A 310 -1.70 9.11 -4.91
C SER A 310 -1.26 8.08 -3.87
N SER A 311 -2.18 7.28 -3.34
CA SER A 311 -1.86 6.14 -2.48
C SER A 311 -2.16 4.85 -3.21
N GLN A 312 -1.33 3.83 -2.98
CA GLN A 312 -1.49 2.52 -3.60
C GLN A 312 -1.90 1.47 -2.56
N ALA A 313 -2.41 0.33 -3.01
CA ALA A 313 -2.77 -0.80 -2.16
C ALA A 313 -2.41 -2.11 -2.88
N ARG A 314 -2.00 -3.13 -2.11
CA ARG A 314 -1.51 -4.43 -2.62
C ARG A 314 -1.80 -5.56 -1.63
N SER A 315 -2.48 -6.61 -2.07
CA SER A 315 -2.81 -7.82 -1.28
C SER A 315 -1.84 -8.98 -1.54
N ASP A 316 -1.04 -8.85 -2.59
CA ASP A 316 -0.11 -9.82 -3.17
C ASP A 316 1.34 -9.67 -2.68
N ILE A 317 1.57 -8.88 -1.62
CA ILE A 317 2.90 -8.74 -1.01
C ILE A 317 3.12 -9.84 0.04
N LEU A 318 4.37 -10.30 0.15
CA LEU A 318 4.81 -11.33 1.09
C LEU A 318 5.24 -10.76 2.46
N GLY A 319 5.21 -11.64 3.46
CA GLY A 319 5.88 -11.47 4.73
C GLY A 319 5.41 -10.26 5.55
N LEU A 320 6.37 -9.63 6.23
CA LEU A 320 6.16 -8.63 7.28
C LEU A 320 5.54 -7.30 6.82
N MET A 321 5.27 -7.13 5.51
CA MET A 321 4.61 -5.93 4.98
C MET A 321 3.09 -6.02 5.04
N ARG A 322 2.52 -7.23 5.12
CA ARG A 322 1.07 -7.44 5.24
C ARG A 322 0.49 -6.74 6.47
N ASN A 323 -0.82 -6.50 6.45
CA ASN A 323 -1.56 -5.84 7.54
C ASN A 323 -0.89 -4.56 8.04
N SER A 324 -0.33 -3.77 7.12
CA SER A 324 0.45 -2.59 7.46
C SER A 324 0.19 -1.43 6.51
N VAL A 325 0.38 -0.22 7.03
CA VAL A 325 0.38 1.03 6.25
C VAL A 325 1.81 1.54 6.14
N TYR A 326 2.28 1.80 4.92
CA TYR A 326 3.57 2.38 4.60
C TYR A 326 3.39 3.83 4.18
N PHE A 327 4.11 4.76 4.82
CA PHE A 327 3.95 6.18 4.59
C PHE A 327 5.14 6.75 3.81
N SER A 328 4.87 7.51 2.75
CA SER A 328 5.91 8.22 1.97
C SER A 328 6.66 9.29 2.77
N LYS A 329 6.06 9.74 3.86
CA LYS A 329 6.23 11.08 4.43
C LYS A 329 7.21 11.23 5.59
N VAL A 330 8.02 10.23 5.90
CA VAL A 330 9.05 10.36 6.96
C VAL A 330 10.33 9.65 6.54
N ARG A 331 11.38 10.42 6.26
CA ARG A 331 12.75 9.92 6.06
C ARG A 331 13.40 9.53 7.38
N PHE A 332 13.20 8.30 7.85
CA PHE A 332 13.94 7.78 9.00
C PHE A 332 15.42 7.58 8.64
N TYR A 333 16.32 8.22 9.39
CA TYR A 333 17.75 8.36 9.07
C TYR A 333 18.03 8.69 7.60
N GLY A 334 17.23 9.59 7.02
CA GLY A 334 17.45 10.14 5.67
C GLY A 334 17.06 9.23 4.50
N ARG A 335 16.89 7.91 4.68
CA ARG A 335 16.73 6.94 3.56
C ARG A 335 15.63 5.88 3.70
N ARG A 336 14.90 5.81 4.82
CA ARG A 336 13.84 4.79 5.01
C ARG A 336 12.48 5.44 5.18
N CYS A 337 11.44 4.79 4.68
CA CYS A 337 10.04 5.10 5.02
C CYS A 337 9.68 4.62 6.44
N ILE A 338 8.51 5.04 6.92
CA ILE A 338 7.90 4.54 8.16
C ILE A 338 6.68 3.71 7.84
N SER A 339 6.45 2.65 8.60
CA SER A 339 5.22 1.86 8.53
C SER A 339 4.53 1.75 9.88
N PHE A 340 3.23 1.46 9.85
CA PHE A 340 2.44 1.06 11.00
C PHE A 340 1.87 -0.34 10.73
N SER A 341 2.11 -1.29 11.63
CA SER A 341 1.55 -2.65 11.52
C SER A 341 0.35 -2.76 12.44
N LEU A 342 -0.79 -3.18 11.88
CA LEU A 342 -2.02 -3.41 12.65
C LEU A 342 -1.86 -4.65 13.54
N ASP A 343 -1.20 -5.71 13.05
CA ASP A 343 -0.94 -6.94 13.83
C ASP A 343 -0.15 -6.68 15.13
N HIS A 344 0.68 -5.64 15.14
CA HIS A 344 1.52 -5.27 16.28
C HIS A 344 1.09 -3.98 16.99
N ASP A 345 0.01 -3.34 16.54
CA ASP A 345 -0.49 -2.02 16.95
C ASP A 345 0.62 -0.97 17.17
N ARG A 346 1.59 -0.89 16.23
CA ARG A 346 2.76 0.00 16.39
C ARG A 346 3.40 0.47 15.10
N TYR A 347 4.01 1.64 15.21
CA TYR A 347 4.94 2.17 14.22
C TYR A 347 6.28 1.44 14.22
N TYR A 348 6.87 1.34 13.02
CA TYR A 348 8.22 0.90 12.74
C TYR A 348 8.95 2.02 11.99
N PRO A 349 10.04 2.56 12.57
CA PRO A 349 10.67 2.20 13.85
C PRO A 349 9.90 2.71 15.08
N ARG A 350 10.08 2.02 16.22
CA ARG A 350 9.25 2.13 17.44
C ARG A 350 9.38 3.44 18.26
N LYS A 351 10.08 4.47 17.75
CA LYS A 351 10.41 5.70 18.49
C LYS A 351 10.51 6.93 17.59
N GLN A 352 9.41 7.66 17.44
CA GLN A 352 9.39 9.08 17.08
C GLN A 352 7.96 9.63 17.26
N CYS A 353 7.84 10.89 17.68
CA CYS A 353 6.64 11.67 17.37
C CYS A 353 6.73 11.98 15.87
N HIS A 354 5.77 11.50 15.07
CA HIS A 354 5.79 11.71 13.64
C HIS A 354 5.04 13.00 13.31
N ASP A 355 5.78 14.07 13.00
CA ASP A 355 5.16 15.30 12.51
C ASP A 355 4.75 15.15 11.04
N TRP A 356 3.55 14.60 10.84
CA TRP A 356 2.88 14.48 9.54
C TRP A 356 2.55 15.85 8.91
N GLY A 357 2.65 16.93 9.68
CA GLY A 357 2.28 18.30 9.34
C GLY A 357 3.45 19.15 8.83
N GLU A 358 4.68 18.91 9.24
CA GLU A 358 5.84 19.75 8.89
C GLU A 358 6.35 19.50 7.46
N GLN A 359 6.61 18.26 7.07
CA GLN A 359 7.24 17.95 5.78
C GLN A 359 6.37 18.29 4.56
N ASP A 360 7.00 18.59 3.42
CA ASP A 360 6.31 18.91 2.18
C ASP A 360 5.62 17.65 1.60
N PRO A 361 4.29 17.65 1.40
CA PRO A 361 3.59 16.52 0.77
C PRO A 361 3.97 16.21 -0.67
N PHE A 362 4.65 17.11 -1.37
CA PHE A 362 4.91 17.03 -2.82
C PHE A 362 6.31 16.51 -3.17
N GLU A 363 7.17 16.28 -2.18
CA GLU A 363 8.56 15.80 -2.38
C GLU A 363 8.68 14.27 -2.58
N SER A 364 7.60 13.49 -2.44
CA SER A 364 7.67 12.02 -2.56
C SER A 364 6.37 11.34 -2.98
N ILE A 365 6.49 10.19 -3.67
CA ILE A 365 5.35 9.37 -4.08
C ILE A 365 5.70 7.87 -4.11
N TRP A 366 4.69 7.02 -3.94
CA TRP A 366 4.82 5.57 -4.18
C TRP A 366 4.57 5.29 -5.65
N ILE A 367 5.50 4.61 -6.33
CA ILE A 367 5.43 4.21 -7.73
C ILE A 367 5.66 2.71 -7.87
N GLU A 368 4.99 2.06 -8.81
CA GLU A 368 5.27 0.68 -9.20
C GLU A 368 6.74 0.51 -9.60
N PRO A 369 7.45 -0.51 -9.10
CA PRO A 369 8.83 -0.76 -9.48
C PRO A 369 8.94 -1.20 -10.95
N PRO A 370 10.11 -1.01 -11.58
CA PRO A 370 10.35 -1.50 -12.93
C PRO A 370 10.41 -3.03 -12.97
N GLU A 371 10.31 -3.61 -14.18
CA GLU A 371 10.46 -5.04 -14.41
C GLU A 371 11.91 -5.51 -14.12
N ASP A 372 12.89 -4.76 -14.63
CA ASP A 372 14.33 -4.94 -14.37
C ASP A 372 15.00 -3.65 -13.84
N LEU A 373 16.31 -3.68 -13.65
CA LEU A 373 17.08 -2.56 -13.08
C LEU A 373 17.85 -1.73 -14.12
N SER A 374 17.67 -1.99 -15.42
CA SER A 374 18.47 -1.37 -16.51
C SER A 374 18.39 0.17 -16.55
N ALA A 375 17.33 0.76 -16.02
CA ALA A 375 17.18 2.21 -15.88
C ALA A 375 18.07 2.84 -14.78
N PHE A 376 18.85 2.04 -14.05
CA PHE A 376 19.66 2.43 -12.89
C PHE A 376 21.14 2.00 -12.95
N ASP A 377 21.57 1.40 -14.07
CA ASP A 377 22.95 0.93 -14.31
C ASP A 377 23.81 1.98 -15.06
#